data_AF-A0A957X5L7-F1
#
_entry.id   AF-A0A957X5L7-F1
#
_cell.length_a   1.000
_cell.length_b   1.000
_cell.length_c   1.000
_cell.angle_alpha   90.00
_cell.angle_beta   90.00
_cell.angle_gamma   90.00
#
_symmetry.space_group_name_H-M   'P 1'
#
loop_
_entity.id
_entity.type
_entity.pdbx_description
1 polymer ?
#
loop_
_entity_poly.entity_id
_entity_poly.type
_entity_poly.pdbx_seq_one_letter_code
_entity_poly.pdbx_strand_id
1 'polypeptide(L)'
;VASPITTKGGQYRLILTPEEEALRQDFNNHQLRAGHLADLRYRRRLEGLTADEVQDFLDNAEDPALQDYLNRLKEFVEQQAALAAAPVGDRPSITFVMGQEPQNAPNQFYNSATGFFTLNPAGALEGALRSLREVRDHLDNHLPAVQNAAGDQLPWGEINIVVHANAYGGLSIPVLPGDEVAHPVSLQRAVNDGDFQPLSDRVVDSRTVIQMRGCALGNTPEMLRLLSTSFGGTNTRQRPAVRAPKHLQGYAQTTSNHAVVAAEQFYAQYWYVGYPEGHRPPIATLVTKFENKYPGVNVDWNAALHNNLPGYTLERRHFPYIYSFSFTFGDGNVPNLPNDAARLAWLRQESNIDNDLPNSYDEVVDDFEWSFTVNIVNLAGGAKRLEMVATGRQELDRISRNLT
;
A
#
# COMPACT_ATOMS: atom_id res chain seq x y z
N VAL A 1 -39.95 -24.14 36.08
CA VAL A 1 -38.91 -25.18 36.27
C VAL A 1 -37.78 -24.85 35.33
N ALA A 2 -36.72 -24.26 35.86
CA ALA A 2 -35.54 -23.85 35.11
C ALA A 2 -34.68 -25.08 34.79
N SER A 3 -34.27 -25.22 33.53
CA SER A 3 -33.07 -25.98 33.17
C SER A 3 -31.97 -24.96 32.84
N PRO A 4 -30.76 -25.09 33.41
CA PRO A 4 -29.70 -24.12 33.19
C PRO A 4 -29.13 -24.30 31.79
N ILE A 5 -29.07 -23.19 31.05
CA ILE A 5 -28.16 -23.06 29.90
C ILE A 5 -26.75 -23.09 30.49
N THR A 6 -26.06 -24.21 30.30
CA THR A 6 -24.61 -24.28 30.49
C THR A 6 -23.95 -23.38 29.45
N THR A 7 -23.60 -22.16 29.86
CA THR A 7 -22.60 -21.31 29.19
C THR A 7 -21.27 -22.05 29.18
N LYS A 8 -20.92 -22.65 28.04
CA LYS A 8 -19.51 -22.94 27.73
C LYS A 8 -18.91 -21.66 27.18
N GLY A 9 -18.30 -20.87 28.08
CA GLY A 9 -17.36 -19.82 27.69
C GLY A 9 -16.15 -20.48 27.04
N GLY A 10 -16.18 -20.60 25.71
CA GLY A 10 -15.02 -20.96 24.93
C GLY A 10 -14.20 -19.70 24.67
N GLN A 11 -13.16 -19.46 25.48
CA GLN A 11 -12.00 -18.73 24.98
C GLN A 11 -11.43 -19.58 23.84
N TYR A 12 -11.78 -19.26 22.60
CA TYR A 12 -11.10 -19.82 21.45
C TYR A 12 -9.71 -19.19 21.41
N ARG A 13 -8.76 -19.82 22.08
CA ARG A 13 -7.34 -19.59 21.82
C ARG A 13 -7.15 -19.74 20.32
N LEU A 14 -6.46 -18.77 19.72
CA LEU A 14 -5.87 -18.89 18.40
C LEU A 14 -5.22 -20.29 18.36
N ILE A 15 -5.84 -21.25 17.66
CA ILE A 15 -5.21 -22.55 17.44
C ILE A 15 -4.22 -22.29 16.32
N LEU A 16 -3.13 -21.62 16.69
CA LEU A 16 -1.94 -21.64 15.86
C LEU A 16 -1.59 -23.11 15.68
N THR A 17 -1.28 -23.47 14.45
CA THR A 17 -0.58 -24.73 14.24
C THR A 17 0.67 -24.71 15.13
N PRO A 18 1.14 -25.89 15.60
CA PRO A 18 2.38 -25.96 16.36
C PRO A 18 3.56 -25.23 15.68
N GLU A 19 3.54 -25.20 14.34
CA GLU A 19 4.51 -24.47 13.52
C GLU A 19 4.36 -22.94 13.62
N GLU A 20 3.15 -22.40 13.52
CA GLU A 20 2.93 -20.95 13.66
C GLU A 20 3.19 -20.44 15.09
N GLU A 21 2.89 -21.25 16.11
CA GLU A 21 3.22 -20.92 17.50
C GLU A 21 4.74 -20.90 17.69
N ALA A 22 5.45 -21.85 17.09
CA ALA A 22 6.91 -21.88 17.11
C ALA A 22 7.49 -20.64 16.43
N LEU A 23 7.05 -20.29 15.22
CA LEU A 23 7.46 -19.06 14.53
C LEU A 23 7.21 -17.82 15.39
N ARG A 24 6.04 -17.72 16.02
CA ARG A 24 5.73 -16.59 16.89
C ARG A 24 6.70 -16.46 18.07
N GLN A 25 7.01 -17.59 18.71
CA GLN A 25 7.94 -17.63 19.83
C GLN A 25 9.36 -17.28 19.39
N ASP A 26 9.83 -17.85 18.28
CA ASP A 26 11.14 -17.57 17.71
C ASP A 26 11.30 -16.08 17.41
N PHE A 27 10.32 -15.47 16.73
CA PHE A 27 10.35 -14.04 16.42
C PHE A 27 10.41 -13.17 17.69
N ASN A 28 9.62 -13.50 18.71
CA ASN A 28 9.61 -12.76 19.97
C ASN A 28 10.93 -12.93 20.75
N ASN A 29 11.70 -13.97 20.47
CA ASN A 29 13.05 -14.20 20.99
C ASN A 29 14.14 -13.66 20.06
N HIS A 30 13.78 -12.84 19.06
CA HIS A 30 14.67 -12.28 18.04
C HIS A 30 15.39 -13.33 17.17
N GLN A 31 14.82 -14.54 17.07
CA GLN A 31 15.33 -15.62 16.23
C GLN A 31 14.57 -15.66 14.90
N LEU A 32 15.24 -15.21 13.83
CA LEU A 32 14.67 -15.27 12.49
C LEU A 32 14.90 -16.63 11.84
N ARG A 33 13.93 -17.06 11.03
CA ARG A 33 13.95 -18.30 10.24
C ARG A 33 13.34 -18.01 8.87
N ALA A 34 13.63 -18.85 7.87
CA ALA A 34 13.08 -18.69 6.52
C ALA A 34 11.54 -18.54 6.49
N GLY A 35 10.81 -19.26 7.36
CA GLY A 35 9.35 -19.14 7.51
C GLY A 35 8.86 -17.74 7.90
N HIS A 36 9.65 -16.97 8.65
CA HIS A 36 9.33 -15.57 8.97
C HIS A 36 9.44 -14.65 7.76
N LEU A 37 10.40 -14.91 6.87
CA LEU A 37 10.52 -14.13 5.63
C LEU A 37 9.47 -14.54 4.59
N ALA A 38 8.94 -15.76 4.65
CA ALA A 38 7.79 -16.15 3.82
C ALA A 38 6.51 -15.43 4.29
N ASP A 39 6.31 -15.29 5.61
CA ASP A 39 5.13 -14.67 6.20
C ASP A 39 5.26 -13.13 6.32
N LEU A 40 4.40 -12.41 5.59
CA LEU A 40 4.37 -10.95 5.56
C LEU A 40 4.17 -10.29 6.92
N ARG A 41 3.47 -10.93 7.85
CA ARG A 41 3.20 -10.36 9.18
C ARG A 41 4.53 -10.11 9.89
N TYR A 42 5.47 -11.04 9.78
CA TYR A 42 6.80 -10.90 10.37
C TYR A 42 7.69 -9.95 9.58
N ARG A 43 7.65 -9.98 8.23
CA ARG A 43 8.37 -8.99 7.41
C ARG A 43 7.96 -7.56 7.73
N ARG A 44 6.65 -7.27 7.81
CA ARG A 44 6.13 -5.95 8.19
C ARG A 44 6.52 -5.55 9.62
N ARG A 45 6.56 -6.51 10.55
CA ARG A 45 7.06 -6.25 11.91
C ARG A 45 8.53 -5.86 11.89
N LEU A 46 9.38 -6.57 11.14
CA LEU A 46 10.81 -6.25 10.98
C LEU A 46 11.01 -4.86 10.37
N GLU A 47 10.23 -4.51 9.35
CA GLU A 47 10.29 -3.20 8.69
C GLU A 47 9.82 -2.04 9.58
N GLY A 48 9.10 -2.34 10.67
CA GLY A 48 8.68 -1.36 11.67
C GLY A 48 9.69 -1.15 12.80
N LEU A 49 10.75 -1.93 12.86
CA LEU A 49 11.77 -1.88 13.90
C LEU A 49 12.71 -0.69 13.73
N THR A 50 13.34 -0.28 14.83
CA THR A 50 14.48 0.63 14.87
C THR A 50 15.76 -0.07 14.40
N ALA A 51 16.80 0.70 14.09
CA ALA A 51 18.08 0.14 13.66
C ALA A 51 18.69 -0.79 14.72
N ASP A 52 18.53 -0.44 16.00
CA ASP A 52 19.01 -1.23 17.14
C ASP A 52 18.22 -2.54 17.26
N GLU A 53 16.89 -2.50 17.14
CA GLU A 53 16.06 -3.72 17.16
C GLU A 53 16.38 -4.63 15.96
N VAL A 54 16.65 -4.09 14.76
CA VAL A 54 17.09 -4.92 13.62
C VAL A 54 18.48 -5.53 13.89
N GLN A 55 19.37 -4.79 14.56
CA GLN A 55 20.67 -5.32 14.98
C GLN A 55 20.52 -6.51 15.93
N ASP A 56 19.55 -6.48 16.85
CA ASP A 56 19.28 -7.63 17.74
C ASP A 56 18.90 -8.89 16.96
N PHE A 57 18.11 -8.77 15.88
CA PHE A 57 17.81 -9.90 14.99
C PHE A 57 19.04 -10.36 14.21
N LEU A 58 19.89 -9.43 13.77
CA LEU A 58 21.11 -9.72 13.01
C LEU A 58 22.13 -10.48 13.86
N ASP A 59 22.29 -10.11 15.14
CA ASP A 59 23.20 -10.77 16.08
C ASP A 59 22.81 -12.23 16.36
N ASN A 60 21.51 -12.55 16.24
CA ASN A 60 20.96 -13.89 16.45
C ASN A 60 20.80 -14.69 15.15
N ALA A 61 21.10 -14.11 13.98
CA ALA A 61 20.94 -14.76 12.69
C ALA A 61 22.15 -15.65 12.36
N GLU A 62 21.93 -16.96 12.23
CA GLU A 62 22.98 -17.91 11.83
C GLU A 62 23.01 -18.16 10.30
N ASP A 63 21.90 -17.92 9.60
CA ASP A 63 21.76 -18.15 8.16
C ASP A 63 22.30 -16.96 7.34
N PRO A 64 23.27 -17.16 6.43
CA PRO A 64 23.82 -16.10 5.57
C PRO A 64 22.78 -15.33 4.75
N ALA A 65 21.72 -15.97 4.27
CA ALA A 65 20.67 -15.31 3.49
C ALA A 65 19.81 -14.40 4.37
N LEU A 66 19.56 -14.80 5.63
CA LEU A 66 18.86 -13.98 6.61
C LEU A 66 19.72 -12.80 7.06
N GLN A 67 21.02 -13.03 7.28
CA GLN A 67 21.98 -11.96 7.58
C GLN A 67 22.02 -10.91 6.46
N ASP A 68 22.07 -11.35 5.20
CA ASP A 68 22.05 -10.46 4.04
C ASP A 68 20.75 -9.63 3.95
N TYR A 69 19.58 -10.25 4.20
CA TYR A 69 18.31 -9.52 4.32
C TYR A 69 18.33 -8.50 5.47
N LEU A 70 18.75 -8.90 6.67
CA LEU A 70 18.76 -8.05 7.86
C LEU A 70 19.76 -6.91 7.74
N ASN A 71 20.91 -7.12 7.10
CA ASN A 71 21.87 -6.07 6.78
C ASN A 71 21.24 -5.00 5.87
N ARG A 72 20.57 -5.42 4.78
CA ARG A 72 19.84 -4.48 3.90
C ARG A 72 18.72 -3.74 4.63
N LEU A 73 18.01 -4.43 5.52
CA LEU A 73 16.95 -3.84 6.32
C LEU A 73 17.51 -2.81 7.31
N LYS A 74 18.62 -3.13 7.98
CA LYS A 74 19.30 -2.22 8.91
C LYS A 74 19.77 -0.97 8.19
N GLU A 75 20.45 -1.13 7.05
CA GLU A 75 20.84 0.00 6.19
C GLU A 75 19.63 0.87 5.80
N PHE A 76 18.51 0.23 5.45
CA PHE A 76 17.27 0.95 5.14
C PHE A 76 16.73 1.73 6.34
N VAL A 77 16.64 1.13 7.52
CA VAL A 77 16.09 1.77 8.73
C VAL A 77 17.00 2.89 9.21
N GLU A 78 18.32 2.68 9.22
CA GLU A 78 19.30 3.73 9.53
C GLU A 78 19.20 4.89 8.54
N GLN A 79 19.03 4.59 7.26
CA GLN A 79 18.76 5.61 6.26
C GLN A 79 17.47 6.36 6.56
N GLN A 80 16.35 5.68 6.87
CA GLN A 80 15.10 6.36 7.24
C GLN A 80 15.27 7.25 8.48
N ALA A 81 16.03 6.81 9.48
CA ALA A 81 16.30 7.57 10.69
C ALA A 81 17.19 8.80 10.42
N ALA A 82 18.26 8.64 9.64
CA ALA A 82 19.12 9.75 9.22
C ALA A 82 18.34 10.77 8.38
N LEU A 83 17.44 10.31 7.51
CA LEU A 83 16.53 11.14 6.74
C LEU A 83 15.45 11.80 7.61
N ALA A 84 15.01 11.17 8.71
CA ALA A 84 14.13 11.79 9.71
C ALA A 84 14.80 12.97 10.42
N ALA A 85 16.11 12.87 10.64
CA ALA A 85 16.94 13.88 11.29
C ALA A 85 17.46 14.98 10.33
N ALA A 86 17.31 14.81 9.01
CA ALA A 86 17.78 15.79 8.03
C ALA A 86 16.99 17.11 8.17
N PRO A 87 17.67 18.27 8.32
CA PRO A 87 16.99 19.57 8.35
C PRO A 87 16.32 19.83 7.00
N VAL A 88 15.03 20.21 7.02
CA VAL A 88 14.26 20.55 5.81
C VAL A 88 14.87 21.74 5.04
N GLY A 89 15.68 22.57 5.74
CA GLY A 89 16.49 23.64 5.16
C GLY A 89 15.71 24.74 4.44
N ASP A 90 16.38 25.81 4.02
CA ASP A 90 15.77 26.94 3.27
C ASP A 90 15.48 26.60 1.79
N ARG A 91 15.31 25.31 1.45
CA ARG A 91 15.13 24.87 0.07
C ARG A 91 13.67 25.06 -0.38
N PRO A 92 13.45 25.52 -1.63
CA PRO A 92 12.09 25.64 -2.16
C PRO A 92 11.36 24.31 -2.14
N SER A 93 10.05 24.40 -1.93
CA SER A 93 9.14 23.26 -1.92
C SER A 93 8.11 23.40 -3.03
N ILE A 94 7.51 22.29 -3.44
CA ILE A 94 6.46 22.24 -4.46
C ILE A 94 5.40 21.22 -4.04
N THR A 95 4.14 21.50 -4.36
CA THR A 95 2.99 20.62 -4.08
C THR A 95 2.26 20.32 -5.37
N PHE A 96 2.15 19.03 -5.69
CA PHE A 96 1.37 18.52 -6.80
C PHE A 96 0.04 17.96 -6.30
N VAL A 97 -1.08 18.44 -6.85
CA VAL A 97 -2.41 17.83 -6.68
C VAL A 97 -2.75 17.04 -7.93
N MET A 98 -2.70 15.72 -7.82
CA MET A 98 -2.61 14.81 -8.97
C MET A 98 -3.96 14.48 -9.63
N GLY A 99 -5.05 15.00 -9.10
CA GLY A 99 -6.39 14.74 -9.63
C GLY A 99 -7.34 15.90 -9.40
N GLN A 100 -8.55 15.74 -9.91
CA GLN A 100 -9.64 16.68 -9.74
C GLN A 100 -10.95 15.90 -9.74
N GLU A 101 -11.75 16.05 -8.70
CA GLU A 101 -13.09 15.47 -8.71
C GLU A 101 -14.12 16.47 -9.28
N PRO A 102 -15.18 15.97 -9.95
CA PRO A 102 -16.35 16.79 -10.24
C PRO A 102 -16.89 17.47 -8.98
N GLN A 103 -17.43 18.68 -9.13
CA GLN A 103 -17.92 19.49 -7.99
C GLN A 103 -18.94 18.75 -7.10
N ASN A 104 -19.69 17.80 -7.66
CA ASN A 104 -20.71 17.02 -6.94
C ASN A 104 -20.29 15.56 -6.70
N ALA A 105 -19.00 15.24 -6.82
CA ALA A 105 -18.51 13.90 -6.50
C ALA A 105 -18.76 13.58 -5.01
N PRO A 106 -19.16 12.33 -4.67
CA PRO A 106 -19.33 11.92 -3.28
C PRO A 106 -18.06 12.05 -2.44
N ASN A 107 -16.90 11.92 -3.08
CA ASN A 107 -15.58 12.12 -2.50
C ASN A 107 -14.98 13.41 -3.07
N GLN A 108 -14.62 14.34 -2.20
CA GLN A 108 -14.10 15.68 -2.53
C GLN A 108 -12.62 15.83 -2.15
N PHE A 109 -11.85 14.75 -2.19
CA PHE A 109 -10.50 14.69 -1.65
C PHE A 109 -9.54 15.69 -2.31
N TYR A 110 -9.40 15.69 -3.63
CA TYR A 110 -8.52 16.62 -4.36
C TYR A 110 -9.03 18.06 -4.29
N ASN A 111 -10.34 18.27 -4.39
CA ASN A 111 -10.92 19.61 -4.24
C ASN A 111 -10.65 20.19 -2.84
N SER A 112 -10.78 19.37 -1.80
CA SER A 112 -10.51 19.79 -0.41
C SER A 112 -9.03 19.93 -0.13
N ALA A 113 -8.18 19.08 -0.72
CA ALA A 113 -6.73 19.22 -0.64
C ALA A 113 -6.24 20.50 -1.32
N THR A 114 -6.78 20.83 -2.50
CA THR A 114 -6.51 22.09 -3.20
C THR A 114 -6.87 23.29 -2.33
N GLY A 115 -8.05 23.26 -1.70
CA GLY A 115 -8.45 24.29 -0.74
C GLY A 115 -7.50 24.40 0.45
N PHE A 116 -7.09 23.25 1.00
CA PHE A 116 -6.13 23.19 2.11
C PHE A 116 -4.77 23.79 1.75
N PHE A 117 -4.15 23.40 0.64
CA PHE A 117 -2.84 23.90 0.23
C PHE A 117 -2.88 25.32 -0.34
N THR A 118 -4.06 25.82 -0.74
CA THR A 118 -4.24 27.24 -1.05
C THR A 118 -4.16 28.10 0.21
N LEU A 119 -4.76 27.65 1.32
CA LEU A 119 -4.72 28.37 2.61
C LEU A 119 -3.46 28.08 3.42
N ASN A 120 -2.84 26.91 3.23
CA ASN A 120 -1.66 26.45 3.94
C ASN A 120 -0.57 26.04 2.92
N PRO A 121 0.10 27.01 2.26
CA PRO A 121 1.05 26.70 1.22
C PRO A 121 2.22 25.86 1.73
N ALA A 122 2.48 24.74 1.06
CA ALA A 122 3.64 23.88 1.27
C ALA A 122 4.51 23.87 0.00
N GLY A 123 4.81 25.08 -0.50
CA GLY A 123 5.46 25.29 -1.79
C GLY A 123 4.52 25.79 -2.89
N ALA A 124 5.05 25.91 -4.10
CA ALA A 124 4.25 26.25 -5.27
C ALA A 124 3.22 25.15 -5.56
N LEU A 125 1.98 25.53 -5.87
CA LEU A 125 0.90 24.57 -6.14
C LEU A 125 0.81 24.30 -7.64
N GLU A 126 0.96 23.03 -8.02
CA GLU A 126 0.79 22.53 -9.39
C GLU A 126 -0.35 21.50 -9.41
N GLY A 127 -1.33 21.69 -10.31
CA GLY A 127 -2.58 20.91 -10.31
C GLY A 127 -2.90 20.24 -11.64
N ALA A 128 -2.03 20.36 -12.66
CA ALA A 128 -2.33 19.90 -14.02
C ALA A 128 -1.80 18.49 -14.32
N LEU A 129 -0.82 17.99 -13.57
CA LEU A 129 -0.11 16.74 -13.89
C LEU A 129 -0.92 15.50 -13.47
N ARG A 130 -0.88 14.43 -14.27
CA ARG A 130 -1.74 13.24 -14.09
C ARG A 130 -0.98 11.91 -14.07
N SER A 131 0.34 11.92 -14.05
CA SER A 131 1.19 10.73 -13.93
C SER A 131 2.45 11.02 -13.11
N LEU A 132 3.10 9.97 -12.59
CA LEU A 132 4.38 10.13 -11.91
C LEU A 132 5.46 10.65 -12.88
N ARG A 133 5.42 10.23 -14.15
CA ARG A 133 6.40 10.65 -15.17
C ARG A 133 6.29 12.14 -15.45
N GLU A 134 5.08 12.68 -15.54
CA GLU A 134 4.87 14.12 -15.69
C GLU A 134 5.40 14.91 -14.49
N VAL A 135 5.22 14.42 -13.26
CA VAL A 135 5.83 15.04 -12.06
C VAL A 135 7.35 15.03 -12.16
N ARG A 136 7.95 13.89 -12.50
CA ARG A 136 9.40 13.78 -12.72
C ARG A 136 9.88 14.79 -13.75
N ASP A 137 9.23 14.84 -14.91
CA ASP A 137 9.64 15.72 -16.00
C ASP A 137 9.41 17.21 -15.65
N HIS A 138 8.37 17.52 -14.88
CA HIS A 138 8.16 18.87 -14.36
C HIS A 138 9.31 19.31 -13.45
N LEU A 139 9.72 18.47 -12.50
CA LEU A 139 10.80 18.77 -11.56
C LEU A 139 12.14 19.01 -12.27
N ASP A 140 12.43 18.25 -13.32
CA ASP A 140 13.66 18.36 -14.11
C ASP A 140 13.68 19.66 -14.94
N ASN A 141 12.53 20.04 -15.49
CA ASN A 141 12.40 21.23 -16.35
C ASN A 141 12.21 22.55 -15.57
N HIS A 142 11.82 22.49 -14.30
CA HIS A 142 11.49 23.66 -13.48
C HIS A 142 12.30 23.71 -12.21
N LEU A 143 13.62 23.74 -12.32
CA LEU A 143 14.48 23.79 -11.15
C LEU A 143 14.24 25.04 -10.29
N PRO A 144 14.46 24.93 -8.96
CA PRO A 144 14.36 26.08 -8.08
C PRO A 144 15.25 27.24 -8.53
N ALA A 145 14.71 28.46 -8.50
CA ALA A 145 15.46 29.67 -8.82
C ALA A 145 16.48 30.06 -7.74
N VAL A 146 16.42 29.43 -6.56
CA VAL A 146 17.30 29.72 -5.42
C VAL A 146 18.68 29.10 -5.65
N GLN A 147 19.72 29.89 -5.43
CA GLN A 147 21.12 29.50 -5.57
C GLN A 147 21.84 29.51 -4.21
N ASN A 148 22.87 28.67 -4.07
CA ASN A 148 23.80 28.74 -2.95
C ASN A 148 24.75 29.96 -3.10
N ALA A 149 25.62 30.19 -2.11
CA ALA A 149 26.61 31.27 -2.15
C ALA A 149 27.64 31.17 -3.31
N ALA A 150 27.80 29.99 -3.89
CA ALA A 150 28.65 29.75 -5.06
C ALA A 150 27.91 29.98 -6.40
N GLY A 151 26.61 30.27 -6.38
CA GLY A 151 25.79 30.48 -7.57
C GLY A 151 25.17 29.20 -8.15
N ASP A 152 25.35 28.05 -7.51
CA ASP A 152 24.73 26.79 -7.98
C ASP A 152 23.26 26.74 -7.58
N GLN A 153 22.39 26.30 -8.50
CA GLN A 153 21.00 26.03 -8.18
C GLN A 153 20.87 24.96 -7.10
N LEU A 154 20.00 25.22 -6.13
CA LEU A 154 19.70 24.24 -5.09
C LEU A 154 18.68 23.20 -5.60
N PRO A 155 18.86 21.91 -5.27
CA PRO A 155 17.83 20.89 -5.42
C PRO A 155 16.56 21.21 -4.63
N TRP A 156 15.47 20.53 -4.96
CA TRP A 156 14.21 20.65 -4.24
C TRP A 156 14.33 20.25 -2.76
N GLY A 157 13.63 20.97 -1.89
CA GLY A 157 13.50 20.67 -0.46
C GLY A 157 12.42 19.62 -0.23
N GLU A 158 11.17 20.08 -0.11
CA GLU A 158 10.00 19.20 0.01
C GLU A 158 9.20 19.14 -1.30
N ILE A 159 8.86 17.92 -1.72
CA ILE A 159 8.01 17.64 -2.87
C ILE A 159 6.76 16.93 -2.35
N ASN A 160 5.64 17.64 -2.26
CA ASN A 160 4.37 17.07 -1.85
C ASN A 160 3.65 16.49 -3.08
N ILE A 161 3.23 15.23 -3.02
CA ILE A 161 2.43 14.59 -4.07
C ILE A 161 1.11 14.13 -3.48
N VAL A 162 0.04 14.88 -3.73
CA VAL A 162 -1.32 14.59 -3.26
C VAL A 162 -2.02 13.67 -4.22
N VAL A 163 -2.32 12.46 -3.76
CA VAL A 163 -2.86 11.37 -4.58
C VAL A 163 -3.71 10.44 -3.75
N HIS A 164 -4.79 9.90 -4.32
CA HIS A 164 -5.44 8.75 -3.73
C HIS A 164 -4.48 7.57 -3.75
N ALA A 165 -4.23 7.00 -2.59
CA ALA A 165 -3.37 5.84 -2.43
C ALA A 165 -4.07 4.79 -1.57
N ASN A 166 -3.48 3.61 -1.49
CA ASN A 166 -3.90 2.55 -0.59
C ASN A 166 -2.70 2.01 0.21
N ALA A 167 -3.01 1.10 1.14
CA ALA A 167 -2.02 0.49 2.04
C ALA A 167 -1.05 -0.49 1.38
N TYR A 168 -1.09 -0.59 0.04
CA TYR A 168 -0.46 -1.65 -0.75
C TYR A 168 0.40 -1.09 -1.89
N GLY A 169 0.64 0.22 -1.86
CA GLY A 169 1.48 0.88 -2.86
C GLY A 169 0.73 1.32 -4.12
N GLY A 170 -0.57 1.06 -4.20
CA GLY A 170 -1.40 1.53 -5.32
C GLY A 170 -1.62 3.04 -5.24
N LEU A 171 -1.47 3.74 -6.36
CA LEU A 171 -1.78 5.16 -6.53
C LEU A 171 -2.85 5.30 -7.60
N SER A 172 -3.80 6.22 -7.45
CA SER A 172 -4.88 6.43 -8.42
C SER A 172 -4.43 7.11 -9.72
N ILE A 173 -3.14 7.34 -9.90
CA ILE A 173 -2.53 7.88 -11.11
C ILE A 173 -1.60 6.85 -11.71
N PRO A 174 -1.42 6.83 -13.04
CA PRO A 174 -0.46 5.95 -13.67
C PRO A 174 1.00 6.38 -13.46
N VAL A 175 1.90 5.47 -13.77
CA VAL A 175 3.34 5.76 -13.82
C VAL A 175 3.64 6.61 -15.06
N LEU A 176 3.18 6.15 -16.22
CA LEU A 176 3.31 6.85 -17.52
C LEU A 176 1.96 7.45 -17.94
N PRO A 177 1.94 8.53 -18.74
CA PRO A 177 0.68 9.09 -19.22
C PRO A 177 -0.14 8.09 -20.04
N GLY A 178 -1.41 7.90 -19.67
CA GLY A 178 -2.34 7.02 -20.40
C GLY A 178 -2.34 5.55 -19.98
N ASP A 179 -1.44 5.15 -19.08
CA ASP A 179 -1.37 3.79 -18.54
C ASP A 179 -2.43 3.51 -17.46
N GLU A 180 -2.46 2.27 -16.97
CA GLU A 180 -3.16 1.88 -15.76
C GLU A 180 -2.56 2.51 -14.50
N VAL A 181 -3.35 2.54 -13.44
CA VAL A 181 -2.97 3.06 -12.11
C VAL A 181 -1.64 2.48 -11.61
N ALA A 182 -0.83 3.30 -10.96
CA ALA A 182 0.50 2.90 -10.52
C ALA A 182 0.42 1.93 -9.33
N HIS A 183 1.29 0.92 -9.36
CA HIS A 183 1.52 -0.04 -8.30
C HIS A 183 3.00 -0.47 -8.34
N PRO A 184 3.54 -1.16 -7.31
CA PRO A 184 4.96 -1.50 -7.24
C PRO A 184 5.51 -2.14 -8.53
N VAL A 185 4.78 -3.12 -9.08
CA VAL A 185 5.17 -3.82 -10.32
C VAL A 185 5.19 -2.89 -11.54
N SER A 186 4.21 -1.99 -11.72
CA SER A 186 4.18 -1.10 -12.90
C SER A 186 5.26 -0.03 -12.82
N LEU A 187 5.56 0.48 -11.62
CA LEU A 187 6.67 1.43 -11.41
C LEU A 187 8.02 0.76 -11.65
N GLN A 188 8.24 -0.43 -11.10
CA GLN A 188 9.49 -1.17 -11.30
C GLN A 188 9.71 -1.51 -12.78
N ARG A 189 8.64 -1.87 -13.50
CA ARG A 189 8.68 -2.12 -14.95
C ARG A 189 9.12 -0.87 -15.71
N ALA A 190 8.45 0.27 -15.48
CA ALA A 190 8.79 1.52 -16.16
C ALA A 190 10.25 1.94 -15.92
N VAL A 191 10.78 1.71 -14.71
CA VAL A 191 12.21 1.94 -14.41
C VAL A 191 13.11 1.00 -15.20
N ASN A 192 12.79 -0.30 -15.24
CA ASN A 192 13.60 -1.32 -15.92
C ASN A 192 13.62 -1.13 -17.44
N ASP A 193 12.48 -0.75 -18.01
CA ASP A 193 12.32 -0.51 -19.45
C ASP A 193 12.95 0.84 -19.87
N GLY A 194 13.33 1.67 -18.89
CA GLY A 194 13.94 2.97 -19.09
C GLY A 194 12.94 4.09 -19.39
N ASP A 195 11.64 3.81 -19.30
CA ASP A 195 10.54 4.75 -19.43
C ASP A 195 10.32 5.61 -18.17
N PHE A 196 11.01 5.33 -17.08
CA PHE A 196 11.08 6.20 -15.91
C PHE A 196 12.53 6.34 -15.44
N GLN A 197 13.22 7.33 -15.99
CA GLN A 197 14.62 7.60 -15.64
C GLN A 197 14.71 8.44 -14.37
N PRO A 198 15.66 8.12 -13.47
CA PRO A 198 15.87 8.91 -12.27
C PRO A 198 16.29 10.33 -12.60
N LEU A 199 16.00 11.24 -11.67
CA LEU A 199 16.45 12.61 -11.71
C LEU A 199 17.92 12.69 -11.28
N SER A 200 18.62 13.70 -11.76
CA SER A 200 19.98 13.99 -11.30
C SER A 200 19.99 14.57 -9.89
N ASP A 201 21.14 14.45 -9.20
CA ASP A 201 21.37 15.02 -7.86
C ASP A 201 21.19 16.56 -7.80
N ARG A 202 21.19 17.23 -8.95
CA ARG A 202 20.88 18.68 -9.06
C ARG A 202 19.39 18.98 -8.85
N VAL A 203 18.52 18.00 -9.07
CA VAL A 203 17.07 18.14 -8.95
C VAL A 203 16.58 17.61 -7.61
N VAL A 204 16.98 16.40 -7.25
CA VAL A 204 16.65 15.74 -5.98
C VAL A 204 17.90 15.11 -5.40
N ASP A 205 18.14 15.28 -4.11
CA ASP A 205 19.27 14.67 -3.43
C ASP A 205 18.86 14.04 -2.08
N SER A 206 19.84 13.61 -1.28
CA SER A 206 19.59 13.03 0.05
C SER A 206 18.98 13.98 1.09
N ARG A 207 18.89 15.28 0.80
CA ARG A 207 18.17 16.26 1.61
C ARG A 207 16.80 16.63 1.04
N THR A 208 16.41 16.03 -0.09
CA THR A 208 15.06 16.16 -0.63
C THR A 208 14.12 15.18 0.06
N VAL A 209 12.92 15.65 0.42
CA VAL A 209 11.84 14.81 0.95
C VAL A 209 10.67 14.82 -0.03
N ILE A 210 10.32 13.65 -0.56
CA ILE A 210 9.08 13.43 -1.29
C ILE A 210 8.03 13.00 -0.28
N GLN A 211 7.08 13.88 0.00
CA GLN A 211 5.96 13.62 0.88
C GLN A 211 4.75 13.17 0.04
N MET A 212 4.54 11.86 -0.02
CA MET A 212 3.33 11.30 -0.58
C MET A 212 2.18 11.58 0.38
N ARG A 213 1.15 12.27 -0.11
CA ARG A 213 -0.04 12.69 0.63
C ARG A 213 -1.22 11.87 0.11
N GLY A 214 -1.30 10.61 0.55
CA GLY A 214 -2.31 9.65 0.13
C GLY A 214 -2.56 8.58 1.18
N CYS A 215 -3.81 8.10 1.27
CA CYS A 215 -4.26 7.19 2.32
C CYS A 215 -3.36 5.96 2.49
N ALA A 216 -2.86 5.75 3.71
CA ALA A 216 -2.23 4.52 4.19
C ALA A 216 -0.98 4.03 3.44
N LEU A 217 -0.45 4.78 2.47
CA LEU A 217 0.72 4.39 1.68
C LEU A 217 1.99 4.17 2.54
N GLY A 218 2.04 4.77 3.73
CA GLY A 218 3.10 4.55 4.71
C GLY A 218 3.18 3.11 5.25
N ASN A 219 2.19 2.27 4.96
CA ASN A 219 2.20 0.84 5.28
C ASN A 219 2.81 -0.03 4.17
N THR A 220 3.35 0.56 3.10
CA THR A 220 4.02 -0.17 2.00
C THR A 220 5.47 0.27 1.82
N PRO A 221 6.42 -0.23 2.65
CA PRO A 221 7.83 0.14 2.54
C PRO A 221 8.43 -0.15 1.16
N GLU A 222 7.99 -1.21 0.50
CA GLU A 222 8.38 -1.51 -0.89
C GLU A 222 8.08 -0.35 -1.84
N MET A 223 6.86 0.19 -1.81
CA MET A 223 6.48 1.30 -2.70
C MET A 223 7.25 2.58 -2.36
N LEU A 224 7.48 2.87 -1.07
CA LEU A 224 8.26 4.04 -0.67
C LEU A 224 9.72 3.92 -1.16
N ARG A 225 10.31 2.73 -1.06
CA ARG A 225 11.65 2.43 -1.59
C ARG A 225 11.68 2.56 -3.11
N LEU A 226 10.68 2.02 -3.80
CA LEU A 226 10.58 2.12 -5.26
C LEU A 226 10.46 3.57 -5.70
N LEU A 227 9.62 4.38 -5.06
CA LEU A 227 9.54 5.82 -5.34
C LEU A 227 10.89 6.51 -5.11
N SER A 228 11.56 6.23 -3.99
CA SER A 228 12.87 6.83 -3.66
C SER A 228 13.91 6.51 -4.74
N THR A 229 13.99 5.24 -5.15
CA THR A 229 14.91 4.79 -6.18
C THR A 229 14.51 5.24 -7.59
N SER A 230 13.21 5.32 -7.89
CA SER A 230 12.72 5.76 -9.21
C SER A 230 13.02 7.24 -9.44
N PHE A 231 12.90 8.07 -8.40
CA PHE A 231 13.19 9.50 -8.49
C PHE A 231 14.69 9.83 -8.32
N GLY A 232 15.43 9.16 -7.43
CA GLY A 232 16.84 9.51 -7.14
C GLY A 232 17.90 8.48 -7.56
N GLY A 233 17.50 7.43 -8.27
CA GLY A 233 18.41 6.38 -8.74
C GLY A 233 18.83 5.37 -7.67
N THR A 234 19.81 4.55 -8.01
CA THR A 234 20.27 3.43 -7.15
C THR A 234 21.34 3.84 -6.14
N ASN A 235 21.89 5.05 -6.22
CA ASN A 235 22.85 5.55 -5.25
C ASN A 235 22.16 5.88 -3.93
N THR A 236 22.28 4.97 -2.96
CA THR A 236 21.61 5.09 -1.66
C THR A 236 22.02 6.33 -0.86
N ARG A 237 23.18 6.94 -1.15
CA ARG A 237 23.67 8.15 -0.46
C ARG A 237 23.13 9.47 -1.02
N GLN A 238 22.51 9.44 -2.20
CA GLN A 238 22.06 10.66 -2.90
C GLN A 238 20.56 10.66 -3.23
N ARG A 239 19.83 9.60 -2.94
CA ARG A 239 18.39 9.53 -3.23
C ARG A 239 17.52 10.32 -2.23
N PRO A 240 16.35 10.84 -2.65
CA PRO A 240 15.43 11.53 -1.76
C PRO A 240 14.80 10.57 -0.75
N ALA A 241 14.44 11.10 0.41
CA ALA A 241 13.53 10.42 1.32
C ALA A 241 12.12 10.36 0.71
N VAL A 242 11.40 9.27 0.93
CA VAL A 242 9.96 9.20 0.60
C VAL A 242 9.19 8.89 1.87
N ARG A 243 8.24 9.75 2.19
CA ARG A 243 7.38 9.62 3.38
C ARG A 243 5.93 9.57 2.97
N ALA A 244 5.12 8.85 3.73
CA ALA A 244 3.69 8.76 3.50
C ALA A 244 2.95 8.44 4.81
N PRO A 245 1.66 8.81 4.95
CA PRO A 245 0.92 8.49 6.16
C PRO A 245 0.59 7.00 6.26
N LYS A 246 0.68 6.45 7.47
CA LYS A 246 0.19 5.10 7.79
C LYS A 246 -1.34 5.07 8.00
N HIS A 247 -1.95 6.23 8.19
CA HIS A 247 -3.38 6.39 8.41
C HIS A 247 -4.10 6.78 7.12
N LEU A 248 -5.43 6.68 7.13
CA LEU A 248 -6.21 7.38 6.12
C LEU A 248 -5.93 8.86 6.26
N GLN A 249 -5.82 9.55 5.14
CA GLN A 249 -5.60 10.99 5.10
C GLN A 249 -6.78 11.62 4.39
N GLY A 250 -7.33 12.66 5.00
CA GLY A 250 -8.43 13.44 4.44
C GLY A 250 -8.18 14.93 4.59
N TYR A 251 -8.97 15.69 3.85
CA TYR A 251 -9.03 17.13 3.94
C TYR A 251 -10.49 17.54 4.04
N ALA A 252 -10.77 18.51 4.91
CA ALA A 252 -12.07 19.15 4.99
C ALA A 252 -11.90 20.63 4.67
N GLN A 253 -12.93 21.22 4.07
CA GLN A 253 -12.94 22.66 3.79
C GLN A 253 -14.32 23.25 4.02
N THR A 254 -14.33 24.50 4.46
CA THR A 254 -15.52 25.34 4.55
C THR A 254 -15.43 26.43 3.49
N THR A 255 -16.50 26.60 2.72
CA THR A 255 -16.59 27.65 1.70
C THR A 255 -17.60 28.72 2.10
N SER A 256 -17.33 29.97 1.73
CA SER A 256 -18.24 31.10 1.85
C SER A 256 -18.15 31.91 0.56
N ASN A 257 -19.30 32.20 -0.07
CA ASN A 257 -19.35 32.89 -1.37
C ASN A 257 -18.43 32.28 -2.45
N HIS A 258 -18.35 30.95 -2.51
CA HIS A 258 -17.46 30.18 -3.41
C HIS A 258 -15.95 30.31 -3.14
N ALA A 259 -15.54 31.00 -2.08
CA ALA A 259 -14.15 31.02 -1.62
C ALA A 259 -13.93 30.05 -0.46
N VAL A 260 -12.79 29.38 -0.42
CA VAL A 260 -12.38 28.56 0.73
C VAL A 260 -11.99 29.49 1.88
N VAL A 261 -12.67 29.41 3.01
CA VAL A 261 -12.44 30.27 4.19
C VAL A 261 -11.80 29.55 5.37
N ALA A 262 -11.90 28.23 5.39
CA ALA A 262 -11.22 27.38 6.34
C ALA A 262 -10.95 26.03 5.68
N ALA A 263 -9.82 25.41 6.02
CA ALA A 263 -9.49 24.07 5.59
C ALA A 263 -8.64 23.36 6.65
N GLU A 264 -8.87 22.07 6.82
CA GLU A 264 -8.14 21.22 7.75
C GLU A 264 -7.65 19.96 7.04
N GLN A 265 -6.47 19.51 7.46
CA GLN A 265 -5.97 18.18 7.17
C GLN A 265 -6.26 17.32 8.38
N PHE A 266 -6.79 16.11 8.16
CA PHE A 266 -7.01 15.16 9.23
C PHE A 266 -6.52 13.77 8.83
N TYR A 267 -6.23 12.97 9.86
CA TYR A 267 -5.91 11.56 9.70
C TYR A 267 -6.96 10.72 10.39
N ALA A 268 -7.24 9.54 9.83
CA ALA A 268 -8.13 8.58 10.47
C ALA A 268 -7.44 7.22 10.58
N GLN A 269 -7.42 6.70 11.80
CA GLN A 269 -7.09 5.31 12.03
C GLN A 269 -8.23 4.46 11.48
N TYR A 270 -7.91 3.29 10.92
CA TYR A 270 -8.89 2.44 10.28
C TYR A 270 -8.57 0.96 10.47
N TRP A 271 -9.61 0.16 10.34
CA TRP A 271 -9.60 -1.29 10.43
C TRP A 271 -10.60 -1.83 9.41
N TYR A 272 -10.31 -2.97 8.80
CA TYR A 272 -11.23 -3.55 7.82
C TYR A 272 -11.18 -5.07 7.83
N VAL A 273 -12.31 -5.67 7.48
CA VAL A 273 -12.41 -7.09 7.17
C VAL A 273 -13.12 -7.24 5.83
N GLY A 274 -12.62 -8.17 5.02
CA GLY A 274 -13.19 -8.48 3.72
C GLY A 274 -14.02 -9.75 3.70
N TYR A 275 -14.87 -9.84 2.67
CA TYR A 275 -15.68 -11.01 2.36
C TYR A 275 -16.14 -10.97 0.89
N PRO A 276 -16.49 -12.11 0.28
CA PRO A 276 -16.91 -12.15 -1.11
C PRO A 276 -18.08 -11.21 -1.38
N GLU A 277 -18.04 -10.51 -2.52
CA GLU A 277 -19.08 -9.55 -2.89
C GLU A 277 -20.48 -10.19 -2.84
N GLY A 278 -21.45 -9.47 -2.26
CA GLY A 278 -22.82 -9.98 -2.07
C GLY A 278 -22.99 -11.02 -0.94
N HIS A 279 -21.92 -11.47 -0.29
CA HIS A 279 -21.94 -12.53 0.73
C HIS A 279 -21.54 -12.02 2.12
N ARG A 280 -22.05 -10.84 2.50
CA ARG A 280 -21.74 -10.24 3.81
C ARG A 280 -22.08 -11.21 4.96
N PRO A 281 -21.09 -11.63 5.77
CA PRO A 281 -21.33 -12.51 6.90
C PRO A 281 -22.22 -11.87 7.97
N PRO A 282 -22.84 -12.67 8.86
CA PRO A 282 -23.52 -12.16 10.05
C PRO A 282 -22.58 -11.29 10.91
N ILE A 283 -23.14 -10.30 11.60
CA ILE A 283 -22.34 -9.36 12.43
C ILE A 283 -21.48 -10.10 13.46
N ALA A 284 -21.99 -11.16 14.10
CA ALA A 284 -21.20 -11.96 15.03
C ALA A 284 -19.93 -12.55 14.38
N THR A 285 -20.01 -13.00 13.14
CA THR A 285 -18.85 -13.48 12.37
C THR A 285 -17.88 -12.35 12.06
N LEU A 286 -18.40 -11.17 11.69
CA LEU A 286 -17.57 -9.99 11.43
C LEU A 286 -16.85 -9.49 12.69
N VAL A 287 -17.52 -9.47 13.84
CA VAL A 287 -16.90 -9.16 15.15
C VAL A 287 -15.71 -10.08 15.40
N THR A 288 -15.90 -11.40 15.27
CA THR A 288 -14.79 -12.36 15.43
C THR A 288 -13.68 -12.14 14.42
N LYS A 289 -13.99 -11.83 13.15
CA LYS A 289 -12.97 -11.48 12.15
C LYS A 289 -12.15 -10.24 12.57
N PHE A 290 -12.80 -9.18 13.07
CA PHE A 290 -12.12 -7.98 13.54
C PHE A 290 -11.27 -8.23 14.79
N GLU A 291 -11.79 -8.95 15.78
CA GLU A 291 -11.06 -9.33 17.00
C GLU A 291 -9.81 -10.14 16.67
N ASN A 292 -9.94 -11.11 15.75
CA ASN A 292 -8.82 -11.95 15.33
C ASN A 292 -7.78 -11.17 14.51
N LYS A 293 -8.22 -10.30 13.60
CA LYS A 293 -7.32 -9.50 12.76
C LYS A 293 -6.62 -8.40 13.57
N TYR A 294 -7.24 -7.92 14.65
CA TYR A 294 -6.74 -6.79 15.45
C TYR A 294 -6.80 -7.05 16.97
N PRO A 295 -6.08 -8.08 17.49
CA PRO A 295 -6.24 -8.57 18.87
C PRO A 295 -5.78 -7.62 19.98
N GLY A 296 -5.19 -6.47 19.64
CA GLY A 296 -4.77 -5.44 20.60
C GLY A 296 -5.54 -4.12 20.50
N VAL A 297 -6.56 -4.05 19.65
CA VAL A 297 -7.30 -2.82 19.39
C VAL A 297 -8.52 -2.74 20.30
N ASN A 298 -8.55 -1.72 21.15
CA ASN A 298 -9.66 -1.46 22.06
C ASN A 298 -10.82 -0.77 21.33
N VAL A 299 -11.61 -1.54 20.58
CA VAL A 299 -12.82 -1.11 19.88
C VAL A 299 -13.93 -2.09 20.19
N ASP A 300 -15.12 -1.58 20.56
CA ASP A 300 -16.34 -2.41 20.58
C ASP A 300 -16.79 -2.64 19.14
N TRP A 301 -16.29 -3.72 18.54
CA TRP A 301 -16.56 -4.08 17.16
C TRP A 301 -18.05 -4.30 16.90
N ASN A 302 -18.78 -4.82 17.88
CA ASN A 302 -20.22 -5.03 17.74
C ASN A 302 -20.96 -3.69 17.65
N ALA A 303 -20.65 -2.74 18.53
CA ALA A 303 -21.22 -1.40 18.45
C ALA A 303 -20.81 -0.67 17.15
N ALA A 304 -19.54 -0.78 16.75
CA ALA A 304 -19.02 -0.15 15.54
C ALA A 304 -19.67 -0.70 14.26
N LEU A 305 -19.90 -2.01 14.16
CA LEU A 305 -20.57 -2.66 13.02
C LEU A 305 -22.06 -2.34 12.92
N HIS A 306 -22.69 -1.90 14.00
CA HIS A 306 -24.04 -1.34 14.00
C HIS A 306 -24.05 0.18 13.78
N ASN A 307 -22.89 0.79 13.53
CA ASN A 307 -22.70 2.24 13.45
C ASN A 307 -23.21 2.99 14.69
N ASN A 308 -23.09 2.36 15.86
CA ASN A 308 -23.57 2.86 17.15
C ASN A 308 -22.44 3.30 18.09
N LEU A 309 -21.20 3.33 17.59
CA LEU A 309 -20.03 3.73 18.37
C LEU A 309 -19.67 5.21 18.07
N PRO A 310 -19.85 6.14 19.02
CA PRO A 310 -19.57 7.56 18.78
C PRO A 310 -18.12 7.83 18.38
N GLY A 311 -17.91 8.69 17.38
CA GLY A 311 -16.59 9.04 16.87
C GLY A 311 -15.99 8.03 15.89
N TYR A 312 -16.73 6.96 15.57
CA TYR A 312 -16.35 5.97 14.57
C TYR A 312 -17.31 6.02 13.38
N THR A 313 -16.77 5.72 12.20
CA THR A 313 -17.53 5.63 10.95
C THR A 313 -17.41 4.22 10.40
N LEU A 314 -18.55 3.60 10.08
CA LEU A 314 -18.60 2.38 9.28
C LEU A 314 -18.82 2.73 7.80
N GLU A 315 -17.90 2.30 6.95
CA GLU A 315 -18.02 2.38 5.50
C GLU A 315 -18.00 0.98 4.89
N ARG A 316 -18.86 0.76 3.89
CA ARG A 316 -18.76 -0.40 3.00
C ARG A 316 -18.08 -0.01 1.70
N ARG A 317 -17.11 -0.81 1.27
CA ARG A 317 -16.34 -0.55 0.05
C ARG A 317 -16.28 -1.79 -0.83
N HIS A 318 -16.28 -1.58 -2.14
CA HIS A 318 -16.13 -2.62 -3.15
C HIS A 318 -14.70 -2.56 -3.72
N PHE A 319 -14.03 -3.71 -3.78
CA PHE A 319 -12.68 -3.84 -4.30
C PHE A 319 -12.63 -4.96 -5.36
N PRO A 320 -12.42 -4.61 -6.64
CA PRO A 320 -12.11 -5.59 -7.66
C PRO A 320 -10.61 -5.92 -7.66
N TYR A 321 -10.28 -7.20 -7.82
CA TYR A 321 -8.93 -7.70 -8.05
C TYR A 321 -8.88 -8.44 -9.40
N ILE A 322 -7.91 -8.11 -10.24
CA ILE A 322 -7.74 -8.74 -11.56
C ILE A 322 -6.41 -9.49 -11.57
N TYR A 323 -6.46 -10.78 -11.91
CA TYR A 323 -5.31 -11.66 -12.06
C TYR A 323 -5.26 -12.22 -13.48
N SER A 324 -4.18 -11.96 -14.18
CA SER A 324 -3.96 -12.47 -15.53
C SER A 324 -2.92 -13.58 -15.49
N PHE A 325 -3.27 -14.74 -16.02
CA PHE A 325 -2.44 -15.93 -16.07
C PHE A 325 -2.39 -16.49 -17.49
N SER A 326 -1.21 -16.96 -17.90
CA SER A 326 -1.02 -17.59 -19.21
C SER A 326 -0.14 -18.82 -19.07
N PHE A 327 -0.59 -19.93 -19.64
CA PHE A 327 0.13 -21.20 -19.59
C PHE A 327 0.16 -21.85 -20.98
N THR A 328 1.35 -22.27 -21.40
CA THR A 328 1.54 -22.91 -22.71
C THR A 328 1.65 -24.42 -22.52
N PHE A 329 0.74 -25.14 -23.17
CA PHE A 329 0.79 -26.59 -23.30
C PHE A 329 1.58 -26.94 -24.58
N GLY A 330 2.39 -27.99 -24.52
CA GLY A 330 2.98 -28.61 -25.72
C GLY A 330 1.90 -29.29 -26.58
N ASP A 331 2.22 -30.43 -27.20
CA ASP A 331 1.29 -31.20 -28.05
C ASP A 331 0.13 -31.88 -27.26
N GLY A 332 -0.10 -31.44 -26.02
CA GLY A 332 -1.08 -31.98 -25.09
C GLY A 332 -2.46 -31.34 -25.18
N ASN A 333 -3.43 -31.99 -24.53
CA ASN A 333 -4.79 -31.46 -24.41
C ASN A 333 -4.84 -30.40 -23.30
N VAL A 334 -5.30 -29.21 -23.66
CA VAL A 334 -5.67 -28.15 -22.70
C VAL A 334 -6.76 -28.70 -21.77
N PRO A 335 -6.69 -28.47 -20.45
CA PRO A 335 -7.67 -28.98 -19.49
C PRO A 335 -9.08 -28.44 -19.78
N ASN A 336 -10.09 -29.27 -19.55
CA ASN A 336 -11.48 -28.84 -19.59
C ASN A 336 -11.84 -28.20 -18.24
N LEU A 337 -12.16 -26.90 -18.25
CA LEU A 337 -12.48 -26.11 -17.04
C LEU A 337 -13.93 -25.61 -17.11
N PRO A 338 -14.91 -26.47 -16.76
CA PRO A 338 -16.32 -26.26 -17.11
C PRO A 338 -17.03 -25.16 -16.31
N ASN A 339 -16.49 -24.76 -15.15
CA ASN A 339 -17.09 -23.75 -14.27
C ASN A 339 -16.01 -23.01 -13.47
N ASP A 340 -16.41 -21.93 -12.80
CA ASP A 340 -15.49 -21.04 -12.08
C ASP A 340 -14.80 -21.73 -10.90
N ALA A 341 -15.46 -22.68 -10.23
CA ALA A 341 -14.82 -23.47 -9.17
C ALA A 341 -13.67 -24.35 -9.71
N ALA A 342 -13.88 -25.02 -10.86
CA ALA A 342 -12.84 -25.79 -11.53
C ALA A 342 -11.70 -24.91 -12.05
N ARG A 343 -12.03 -23.72 -12.56
CA ARG A 343 -11.04 -22.73 -13.02
C ARG A 343 -10.20 -22.20 -11.87
N LEU A 344 -10.82 -21.86 -10.74
CA LEU A 344 -10.12 -21.38 -9.54
C LEU A 344 -9.21 -22.45 -8.95
N ALA A 345 -9.69 -23.69 -8.83
CA ALA A 345 -8.90 -24.81 -8.32
C ALA A 345 -7.68 -25.08 -9.22
N TRP A 346 -7.87 -25.05 -10.54
CA TRP A 346 -6.79 -25.21 -11.50
C TRP A 346 -5.80 -24.03 -11.44
N LEU A 347 -6.30 -22.79 -11.35
CA LEU A 347 -5.46 -21.60 -11.23
C LEU A 347 -4.62 -21.66 -9.95
N ARG A 348 -5.18 -22.05 -8.81
CA ARG A 348 -4.42 -22.24 -7.55
C ARG A 348 -3.32 -23.28 -7.66
N GLN A 349 -3.57 -24.35 -8.44
CA GLN A 349 -2.59 -25.41 -8.63
C GLN A 349 -1.43 -24.98 -9.54
N GLU A 350 -1.73 -24.27 -10.62
CA GLU A 350 -0.76 -23.97 -11.69
C GLU A 350 -0.14 -22.56 -11.59
N SER A 351 -0.66 -21.71 -10.71
CA SER A 351 -0.15 -20.36 -10.46
C SER A 351 0.21 -20.15 -8.99
N ASN A 352 0.79 -19.00 -8.69
CA ASN A 352 1.08 -18.56 -7.33
C ASN A 352 0.00 -17.63 -6.77
N ILE A 353 -1.24 -17.67 -7.27
CA ILE A 353 -2.29 -16.74 -6.86
C ILE A 353 -2.51 -16.69 -5.32
N ASP A 354 -2.40 -17.81 -4.63
CA ASP A 354 -2.50 -17.87 -3.16
C ASP A 354 -1.32 -17.20 -2.44
N ASN A 355 -0.21 -16.94 -3.12
CA ASN A 355 0.91 -16.13 -2.61
C ASN A 355 0.84 -14.69 -3.12
N ASP A 356 0.41 -14.48 -4.37
CA ASP A 356 0.32 -13.17 -5.01
C ASP A 356 -0.76 -12.28 -4.39
N LEU A 357 -1.87 -12.89 -3.95
CA LEU A 357 -2.99 -12.19 -3.34
C LEU A 357 -2.72 -11.77 -1.88
N PRO A 358 -2.22 -12.63 -0.96
CA PRO A 358 -1.92 -12.21 0.40
C PRO A 358 -0.78 -11.19 0.47
N ASN A 359 0.18 -11.25 -0.47
CA ASN A 359 1.23 -10.25 -0.68
C ASN A 359 0.69 -8.83 -0.78
N SER A 360 -0.58 -8.69 -1.13
CA SER A 360 -1.19 -7.39 -1.31
C SER A 360 -2.24 -6.99 -0.27
N TYR A 361 -2.87 -7.85 0.56
CA TYR A 361 -3.97 -7.35 1.43
C TYR A 361 -4.22 -8.03 2.80
N ASP A 362 -3.42 -9.01 3.24
CA ASP A 362 -3.85 -10.00 4.29
C ASP A 362 -5.20 -10.66 3.95
N GLU A 363 -5.56 -10.65 2.67
CA GLU A 363 -6.75 -11.28 2.12
C GLU A 363 -6.32 -12.60 1.49
N VAL A 364 -7.20 -13.59 1.61
CA VAL A 364 -7.00 -14.89 0.96
C VAL A 364 -7.90 -14.98 -0.26
N VAL A 365 -7.58 -15.88 -1.17
CA VAL A 365 -8.36 -16.07 -2.40
C VAL A 365 -9.83 -16.40 -2.07
N ASP A 366 -10.11 -17.01 -0.92
CA ASP A 366 -11.48 -17.28 -0.43
C ASP A 366 -12.25 -16.03 0.04
N ASP A 367 -11.60 -14.87 0.19
CA ASP A 367 -12.30 -13.62 0.52
C ASP A 367 -12.93 -12.93 -0.71
N PHE A 368 -12.83 -13.53 -1.90
CA PHE A 368 -13.31 -12.97 -3.16
C PHE A 368 -14.34 -13.86 -3.85
N GLU A 369 -15.29 -13.22 -4.54
CA GLU A 369 -16.16 -13.85 -5.52
C GLU A 369 -15.44 -13.82 -6.89
N TRP A 370 -15.06 -14.99 -7.41
CA TRP A 370 -14.26 -15.10 -8.63
C TRP A 370 -15.11 -15.33 -9.88
N SER A 371 -14.71 -14.67 -10.96
CA SER A 371 -15.22 -14.88 -12.31
C SER A 371 -14.07 -14.98 -13.30
N PHE A 372 -14.27 -15.69 -14.41
CA PHE A 372 -13.17 -16.03 -15.31
C PHE A 372 -13.50 -15.80 -16.78
N THR A 373 -12.55 -15.23 -17.50
CA THR A 373 -12.47 -15.31 -18.97
C THR A 373 -11.35 -16.28 -19.34
N VAL A 374 -11.65 -17.27 -20.16
CA VAL A 374 -10.67 -18.27 -20.62
C VAL A 374 -10.65 -18.29 -22.13
N ASN A 375 -9.46 -18.10 -22.71
CA ASN A 375 -9.20 -18.17 -24.13
C ASN A 375 -8.13 -19.23 -24.43
N ILE A 376 -8.31 -19.95 -25.53
CA ILE A 376 -7.31 -20.91 -26.02
C ILE A 376 -6.74 -20.35 -27.33
N VAL A 377 -5.45 -20.04 -27.33
CA VAL A 377 -4.70 -19.57 -28.48
C VAL A 377 -3.94 -20.74 -29.09
N ASN A 378 -4.16 -20.99 -30.39
CA ASN A 378 -3.37 -21.98 -31.12
C ASN A 378 -2.04 -21.34 -31.55
N LEU A 379 -0.92 -21.99 -31.23
CA LEU A 379 0.43 -21.54 -31.56
C LEU A 379 1.00 -22.31 -32.74
N ALA A 380 2.09 -21.78 -33.31
CA ALA A 380 2.86 -22.50 -34.32
C ALA A 380 3.40 -23.82 -33.76
N GLY A 381 3.43 -24.87 -34.58
CA GLY A 381 3.92 -26.19 -34.18
C GLY A 381 2.91 -27.07 -33.42
N GLY A 382 1.64 -26.67 -33.33
CA GLY A 382 0.58 -27.50 -32.72
C GLY A 382 0.36 -27.27 -31.22
N ALA A 383 1.26 -26.52 -30.57
CA ALA A 383 1.12 -26.09 -29.19
C ALA A 383 -0.13 -25.21 -28.99
N LYS A 384 -0.67 -25.21 -27.78
CA LYS A 384 -1.83 -24.40 -27.39
C LYS A 384 -1.51 -23.61 -26.13
N ARG A 385 -1.85 -22.33 -26.10
CA ARG A 385 -1.74 -21.48 -24.91
C ARG A 385 -3.13 -21.23 -24.33
N LEU A 386 -3.28 -21.49 -23.04
CA LEU A 386 -4.44 -21.04 -22.28
C LEU A 386 -4.12 -19.67 -21.70
N GLU A 387 -4.98 -18.71 -22.00
CA GLU A 387 -4.98 -17.39 -21.39
C GLU A 387 -6.21 -17.29 -20.49
N MET A 388 -5.97 -17.01 -19.22
CA MET A 388 -7.02 -16.89 -18.22
C MET A 388 -6.92 -15.53 -17.54
N VAL A 389 -8.03 -14.80 -17.54
CA VAL A 389 -8.20 -13.60 -16.71
C VAL A 389 -9.20 -13.94 -15.62
N ALA A 390 -8.73 -13.96 -14.38
CA ALA A 390 -9.55 -14.13 -13.20
C ALA A 390 -9.85 -12.76 -12.59
N THR A 391 -11.12 -12.47 -12.36
CA THR A 391 -11.59 -11.25 -11.69
C THR A 391 -12.24 -11.64 -10.37
N GLY A 392 -11.56 -11.34 -9.26
CA GLY A 392 -12.07 -11.46 -7.91
C GLY A 392 -12.78 -10.19 -7.49
N ARG A 393 -13.94 -10.30 -6.84
CA ARG A 393 -14.70 -9.17 -6.30
C ARG A 393 -14.96 -9.35 -4.82
N GLN A 394 -14.64 -8.34 -4.04
CA GLN A 394 -14.76 -8.35 -2.60
C GLN A 394 -15.49 -7.10 -2.10
N GLU A 395 -16.22 -7.28 -1.01
CA GLU A 395 -16.72 -6.18 -0.18
C GLU A 395 -15.92 -6.10 1.13
N LEU A 396 -15.68 -4.88 1.60
CA LEU A 396 -15.03 -4.59 2.88
C LEU A 396 -16.00 -3.84 3.78
N ASP A 397 -16.10 -4.27 5.03
CA ASP A 397 -16.54 -3.41 6.12
C ASP A 397 -15.30 -2.71 6.69
N ARG A 398 -15.26 -1.38 6.63
CA ARG A 398 -14.19 -0.55 7.17
C ARG A 398 -14.72 0.32 8.30
N ILE A 399 -14.10 0.17 9.46
CA ILE A 399 -14.33 1.02 10.62
C ILE A 399 -13.18 2.01 10.70
N SER A 400 -13.47 3.30 10.84
CA SER A 400 -12.46 4.34 11.02
C SER A 400 -12.80 5.28 12.16
N ARG A 401 -11.78 5.91 12.73
CA ARG A 401 -11.92 7.03 13.69
C ARG A 401 -10.93 8.12 13.36
N ASN A 402 -11.35 9.38 13.45
CA ASN A 402 -10.44 10.49 13.29
C ASN A 402 -9.43 10.51 14.45
N LEU A 403 -8.18 10.82 14.12
CA LEU A 403 -7.14 11.10 15.08
C LEU A 403 -7.20 12.60 15.39
N THR A 404 -7.64 12.93 16.60
CA THR A 404 -7.67 14.30 17.14
C THR A 404 -6.33 14.70 17.71
#